data_AF-A0A269YPQ2-F1
#
_entry.id   AF-A0A269YPQ2-F1
#
_cell.length_a   1.000
_cell.length_b   1.000
_cell.length_c   1.000
_cell.angle_alpha   90.00
_cell.angle_beta   90.00
_cell.angle_gamma   90.00
#
_symmetry.space_group_name_H-M   'P 1'
#
loop_
_entity.id
_entity.type
_entity.pdbx_description
1 polymer ?
#
loop_
_entity_poly.entity_id
_entity_poly.type
_entity_poly.pdbx_seq_one_letter_code
_entity_poly.pdbx_strand_id
1 'polypeptide(L)'
;MKQFKIFMFAMAIVFGIQLIALPAQADASTSTTTPKALRGTWYEYRGSGKFNVIKITTHSFTANAKAYTPSKKDARKLQVSKWGSWYLFNKSKSSKKDLGQYKTTKKLIGGSYKKVLIKYHGIGTYHVFPNHKYEHKYSYTVLD
;
A
#
# COMPACT_ATOMS: atom_id res chain seq x y z
N MET A 1 -29.83 30.60 -53.71
CA MET A 1 -29.12 30.92 -52.45
C MET A 1 -30.04 30.72 -51.23
N LYS A 2 -30.41 29.48 -50.89
CA LYS A 2 -31.21 29.20 -49.67
C LYS A 2 -30.87 27.85 -49.00
N GLN A 3 -29.88 27.12 -49.52
CA GLN A 3 -29.47 25.80 -49.04
C GLN A 3 -28.11 25.83 -48.31
N PHE A 4 -27.37 26.94 -48.38
CA PHE A 4 -26.03 27.04 -47.79
C PHE A 4 -26.02 27.45 -46.31
N LYS A 5 -27.16 27.89 -45.76
CA LYS A 5 -27.27 28.32 -44.36
C LYS A 5 -27.56 27.17 -43.39
N ILE A 6 -27.97 26.00 -43.88
CA ILE A 6 -28.30 24.84 -43.05
C ILE A 6 -27.03 24.01 -42.73
N PHE A 7 -26.03 24.05 -43.60
CA PHE A 7 -24.77 23.31 -43.39
C PHE A 7 -23.88 23.89 -42.27
N MET A 8 -24.01 25.18 -41.94
CA MET A 8 -23.22 25.80 -40.87
C MET A 8 -23.79 25.58 -39.45
N PHE A 9 -25.05 25.16 -39.31
CA PHE A 9 -25.63 24.85 -38.00
C PHE A 9 -25.44 23.38 -37.59
N ALA A 10 -25.27 22.47 -38.57
CA ALA A 10 -25.01 21.05 -38.31
C ALA A 10 -23.57 20.78 -37.81
N MET A 11 -22.62 21.67 -38.07
CA MET A 11 -21.21 21.52 -37.68
C MET A 11 -20.89 22.07 -36.27
N ALA A 12 -21.89 22.55 -35.53
CA ALA A 12 -21.74 22.95 -34.12
C ALA A 12 -22.21 21.85 -33.14
N ILE A 13 -22.95 20.84 -33.62
CA ILE A 13 -23.47 19.74 -32.78
C ILE A 13 -22.45 18.59 -32.70
N VAL A 14 -21.55 18.45 -33.68
CA VAL A 14 -20.53 17.38 -33.70
C VAL A 14 -19.37 17.66 -32.74
N PHE A 15 -19.16 18.92 -32.34
CA PHE A 15 -18.22 19.31 -31.29
C PHE A 15 -18.95 19.69 -30.00
N GLY A 16 -20.05 19.01 -29.69
CA GLY A 16 -20.65 18.95 -28.36
C GLY A 16 -19.67 18.29 -27.38
N ILE A 17 -18.69 19.09 -26.96
CA ILE A 17 -17.80 19.00 -25.81
C ILE A 17 -18.09 17.76 -24.97
N GLN A 18 -17.56 16.61 -25.38
CA GLN A 18 -17.27 15.54 -24.45
C GLN A 18 -16.02 15.98 -23.67
N LEU A 19 -16.21 16.91 -22.74
CA LEU A 19 -15.36 17.02 -21.56
C LEU A 19 -15.63 15.74 -20.78
N ILE A 20 -15.06 14.63 -21.27
CA ILE A 20 -14.76 13.50 -20.42
C ILE A 20 -13.85 14.13 -19.38
N ALA A 21 -14.41 14.42 -18.20
CA ALA A 21 -13.62 14.74 -17.04
C ALA A 21 -12.66 13.56 -16.89
N LEU A 22 -11.43 13.74 -17.41
CA LEU A 22 -10.31 12.90 -17.07
C LEU A 22 -10.40 12.77 -15.57
N PRO A 23 -10.51 11.55 -15.00
CA PRO A 23 -10.60 11.41 -13.56
C PRO A 23 -9.41 12.19 -13.03
N ALA A 24 -9.69 13.30 -12.34
CA ALA A 24 -8.67 14.07 -11.69
C ALA A 24 -7.87 13.04 -10.93
N GLN A 25 -6.59 12.88 -11.30
CA GLN A 25 -5.71 11.93 -10.64
C GLN A 25 -5.71 12.36 -9.19
N ALA A 26 -6.57 11.73 -8.39
CA ALA A 26 -6.68 12.02 -6.99
C ALA A 26 -5.35 11.55 -6.43
N ASP A 27 -4.43 12.50 -6.26
CA ASP A 27 -3.19 12.28 -5.55
C ASP A 27 -3.58 11.71 -4.20
N ALA A 28 -3.45 10.38 -4.07
CA ALA A 28 -3.85 9.68 -2.88
C ALA A 28 -3.15 10.35 -1.71
N SER A 29 -3.93 11.00 -0.83
CA SER A 29 -3.39 11.89 0.18
C SER A 29 -2.34 11.15 1.00
N THR A 30 -1.08 11.53 0.84
CA THR A 30 0.01 10.88 1.55
C THR A 30 0.12 11.48 2.94
N SER A 31 -0.02 10.64 3.97
CA SER A 31 0.19 11.04 5.36
C SER A 31 1.61 10.68 5.80
N THR A 32 2.14 11.49 6.72
CA THR A 32 3.36 11.19 7.49
C THR A 32 3.06 10.46 8.80
N THR A 33 1.78 10.18 9.06
CA THR A 33 1.30 9.47 10.25
C THR A 33 0.87 8.06 9.88
N THR A 34 1.38 7.05 10.59
CA THR A 34 1.00 5.66 10.34
C THR A 34 -0.39 5.36 10.91
N PRO A 35 -1.17 4.46 10.28
CA PRO A 35 -2.50 4.09 10.75
C PRO A 35 -2.42 3.38 12.10
N LYS A 36 -3.28 3.77 13.06
CA LYS A 36 -3.34 3.15 14.39
C LYS A 36 -3.46 1.62 14.32
N ALA A 37 -4.23 1.11 13.37
CA ALA A 37 -4.44 -0.33 13.19
C ALA A 37 -3.13 -1.12 12.96
N LEU A 38 -2.15 -0.54 12.28
CA LEU A 38 -0.89 -1.18 11.90
C LEU A 38 0.22 -1.03 12.93
N ARG A 39 0.06 -0.13 13.92
CA ARG A 39 1.09 0.14 14.93
C ARG A 39 1.36 -1.09 15.79
N GLY A 40 2.63 -1.29 16.14
CA GLY A 40 3.09 -2.45 16.88
C GLY A 40 4.46 -2.94 16.42
N THR A 41 4.92 -4.02 17.06
CA THR A 41 6.09 -4.78 16.64
C THR A 41 5.63 -6.12 16.10
N TRP A 42 6.12 -6.48 14.93
CA TRP A 42 5.65 -7.61 14.15
C TRP A 42 6.82 -8.50 13.74
N TYR A 43 6.63 -9.81 13.83
CA TYR A 43 7.69 -10.80 13.67
C TYR A 43 7.33 -11.81 12.60
N GLU A 44 8.21 -12.04 11.64
CA GLU A 44 8.10 -13.16 10.69
C GLU A 44 9.29 -14.10 10.92
N TYR A 45 9.01 -15.38 11.16
CA TYR A 45 10.05 -16.38 11.31
C TYR A 45 10.73 -16.69 9.97
N ARG A 46 12.06 -16.76 9.99
CA ARG A 46 12.91 -17.01 8.81
C ARG A 46 13.63 -18.36 8.86
N GLY A 47 13.36 -19.17 9.88
CA GLY A 47 14.11 -20.39 10.15
C GLY A 47 15.29 -20.16 11.09
N SER A 48 15.78 -21.23 11.71
CA SER A 48 16.99 -21.24 12.55
C SER A 48 17.01 -20.16 13.64
N GLY A 49 15.88 -19.93 14.33
CA GLY A 49 15.77 -18.93 15.40
C GLY A 49 15.80 -17.47 14.92
N LYS A 50 15.82 -17.20 13.61
CA LYS A 50 15.90 -15.85 13.04
C LYS A 50 14.53 -15.27 12.71
N PHE A 51 14.39 -13.96 12.87
CA PHE A 51 13.14 -13.23 12.63
C PHE A 51 13.37 -11.97 11.81
N ASN A 52 12.50 -11.75 10.84
CA ASN A 52 12.28 -10.41 10.29
C ASN A 52 11.42 -9.63 11.27
N VAL A 53 11.82 -8.39 11.57
CA VAL A 53 11.10 -7.52 12.52
C VAL A 53 10.66 -6.25 11.81
N ILE A 54 9.37 -5.93 11.95
CA ILE A 54 8.80 -4.66 11.54
C ILE A 54 8.28 -3.93 12.78
N LYS A 55 8.70 -2.69 12.99
CA LYS A 55 8.17 -1.83 14.05
C LYS A 55 7.48 -0.62 13.42
N ILE A 56 6.21 -0.40 13.76
CA ILE A 56 5.41 0.71 13.26
C ILE A 56 4.94 1.53 14.46
N THR A 57 5.35 2.80 14.51
CA THR A 57 4.88 3.80 15.48
C THR A 57 4.16 4.93 14.76
N THR A 58 3.57 5.88 15.48
CA THR A 58 2.84 7.02 14.91
C THR A 58 3.61 7.71 13.77
N HIS A 59 4.92 7.89 13.91
CA HIS A 59 5.76 8.60 12.94
C HIS A 59 7.01 7.81 12.54
N SER A 60 6.98 6.49 12.67
CA SER A 60 8.08 5.65 12.19
C SER A 60 7.62 4.32 11.65
N PHE A 61 8.33 3.86 10.62
CA PHE A 61 8.30 2.51 10.13
C PHE A 61 9.75 2.01 10.16
N THR A 62 10.02 0.86 10.77
CA THR A 62 11.35 0.25 10.82
C THR A 62 11.28 -1.16 10.28
N ALA A 63 12.13 -1.50 9.32
CA ALA A 63 12.30 -2.84 8.79
C ALA A 63 13.76 -3.06 8.37
N ASN A 64 14.28 -4.28 8.54
CA ASN A 64 15.66 -4.64 8.17
C ASN A 64 16.70 -3.64 8.73
N ALA A 65 16.56 -3.28 10.01
CA ALA A 65 17.37 -2.26 10.71
C ALA A 65 17.34 -0.84 10.12
N LYS A 66 16.51 -0.57 9.10
CA LYS A 66 16.32 0.76 8.51
C LYS A 66 15.07 1.41 9.08
N ALA A 67 15.20 2.66 9.52
CA ALA A 67 14.09 3.48 9.99
C ALA A 67 13.68 4.52 8.93
N TYR A 68 12.36 4.68 8.81
CA TYR A 68 11.70 5.62 7.91
C TYR A 68 10.86 6.55 8.76
N THR A 69 11.12 7.86 8.67
CA THR A 69 10.44 8.89 9.47
C THR A 69 10.12 10.11 8.61
N PRO A 70 9.16 10.96 9.01
CA PRO A 70 8.79 12.16 8.25
C PRO A 70 9.94 13.16 8.05
N SER A 71 10.89 13.20 9.00
CA SER A 71 12.06 14.09 8.97
C SER A 71 13.21 13.60 8.10
N LYS A 72 13.22 12.32 7.71
CA LYS A 72 14.24 11.81 6.77
C LYS A 72 13.95 12.31 5.35
N LYS A 73 14.99 12.29 4.52
CA LYS A 73 14.93 12.67 3.10
C LYS A 73 14.85 11.44 2.19
N ASP A 74 14.46 11.68 0.95
CA ASP A 74 14.48 10.71 -0.16
C ASP A 74 13.77 9.38 0.17
N ALA A 75 14.45 8.26 -0.11
CA ALA A 75 13.96 6.90 0.10
C ALA A 75 13.53 6.62 1.55
N ARG A 76 14.07 7.37 2.52
CA ARG A 76 13.81 7.16 3.95
C ARG A 76 12.71 8.07 4.50
N LYS A 77 12.19 9.01 3.72
CA LYS A 77 11.05 9.85 4.12
C LYS A 77 9.80 8.99 4.23
N LEU A 78 9.18 8.94 5.40
CA LEU A 78 7.95 8.16 5.60
C LEU A 78 6.78 8.82 4.87
N GLN A 79 6.13 8.04 4.01
CA GLN A 79 4.90 8.40 3.33
C GLN A 79 3.94 7.21 3.36
N VAL A 80 2.69 7.47 3.71
CA VAL A 80 1.64 6.45 3.79
C VAL A 80 0.45 6.89 2.98
N SER A 81 -0.04 6.05 2.07
CA SER A 81 -1.32 6.25 1.39
C SER A 81 -2.24 5.06 1.62
N LYS A 82 -3.55 5.30 1.59
CA LYS A 82 -4.57 4.26 1.74
C LYS A 82 -5.09 3.83 0.37
N TRP A 83 -5.23 2.53 0.16
CA TRP A 83 -5.83 1.95 -1.04
C TRP A 83 -6.75 0.80 -0.63
N GLY A 84 -8.06 1.05 -0.65
CA GLY A 84 -9.05 0.13 -0.10
C GLY A 84 -8.79 -0.20 1.37
N SER A 85 -8.62 -1.49 1.69
CA SER A 85 -8.27 -1.98 3.04
C SER A 85 -6.77 -2.04 3.32
N TRP A 86 -5.93 -1.66 2.34
CA TRP A 86 -4.48 -1.68 2.42
C TRP A 86 -3.89 -0.28 2.63
N TYR A 87 -2.69 -0.26 3.18
CA TYR A 87 -1.88 0.95 3.32
C TYR A 87 -0.55 0.74 2.63
N LEU A 88 -0.20 1.64 1.73
CA LEU A 88 1.02 1.61 0.96
C LEU A 88 2.04 2.51 1.64
N PHE A 89 3.22 1.97 1.90
CA PHE A 89 4.30 2.70 2.53
C PHE A 89 5.38 3.01 1.51
N ASN A 90 5.72 4.30 1.37
CA ASN A 90 6.76 4.83 0.48
C ASN A 90 6.63 4.36 -0.98
N LYS A 91 5.38 4.23 -1.49
CA LYS A 91 5.11 3.83 -2.88
C LYS A 91 5.95 4.67 -3.84
N SER A 92 6.76 4.02 -4.66
CA SER A 92 7.64 4.68 -5.62
C SER A 92 7.86 3.79 -6.83
N LYS A 93 8.22 4.38 -7.98
CA LYS A 93 8.71 3.62 -9.14
C LYS A 93 10.03 2.89 -8.85
N SER A 94 10.75 3.27 -7.79
CA SER A 94 11.97 2.58 -7.35
C SER A 94 11.67 1.54 -6.28
N SER A 95 11.98 0.28 -6.57
CA SER A 95 11.90 -0.84 -5.61
C SER A 95 12.73 -0.62 -4.34
N LYS A 96 13.78 0.21 -4.40
CA LYS A 96 14.60 0.57 -3.24
C LYS A 96 13.86 1.48 -2.23
N LYS A 97 12.80 2.16 -2.68
CA LYS A 97 11.99 3.09 -1.88
C LYS A 97 10.68 2.45 -1.42
N ASP A 98 10.13 1.52 -2.20
CA ASP A 98 8.85 0.87 -1.90
C ASP A 98 8.98 -0.10 -0.72
N LEU A 99 8.20 0.14 0.34
CA LEU A 99 8.13 -0.74 1.51
C LEU A 99 7.07 -1.82 1.35
N GLY A 100 6.17 -1.66 0.40
CA GLY A 100 5.07 -2.56 0.11
C GLY A 100 3.76 -2.14 0.73
N GLN A 101 2.81 -3.08 0.69
CA GLN A 101 1.42 -2.85 1.06
C GLN A 101 1.08 -3.67 2.29
N TYR A 102 0.44 -3.01 3.25
CA TYR A 102 0.21 -3.55 4.57
C TYR A 102 -1.24 -3.46 4.99
N LYS A 103 -1.73 -4.50 5.65
CA LYS A 103 -3.00 -4.48 6.40
C LYS A 103 -2.88 -5.34 7.64
N THR A 104 -3.75 -5.13 8.60
CA THR A 104 -3.92 -6.08 9.71
C THR A 104 -5.15 -6.96 9.50
N THR A 105 -5.04 -8.22 9.86
CA THR A 105 -6.16 -9.19 9.86
C THR A 105 -6.03 -10.14 11.05
N LYS A 106 -6.98 -11.06 11.20
CA LYS A 106 -6.88 -12.21 12.11
C LYS A 106 -6.43 -13.45 11.33
N LYS A 107 -5.53 -14.25 11.91
CA LYS A 107 -5.12 -15.57 11.37
C LYS A 107 -5.08 -16.58 12.51
N LEU A 108 -5.45 -17.83 12.23
CA LEU A 108 -5.36 -18.92 13.18
C LEU A 108 -3.87 -19.26 13.40
N ILE A 109 -3.40 -19.10 14.63
CA ILE A 109 -2.01 -19.36 15.05
C ILE A 109 -2.08 -20.11 16.38
N GLY A 110 -1.55 -21.34 16.41
CA GLY A 110 -1.55 -22.18 17.62
C GLY A 110 -2.96 -22.37 18.21
N GLY A 111 -3.95 -22.68 17.37
CA GLY A 111 -5.33 -22.96 17.81
C GLY A 111 -6.19 -21.74 18.17
N SER A 112 -5.69 -20.50 18.03
CA SER A 112 -6.50 -19.30 18.29
C SER A 112 -6.26 -18.19 17.26
N TYR A 113 -7.28 -17.36 17.03
CA TYR A 113 -7.17 -16.24 16.12
C TYR A 113 -6.32 -15.13 16.72
N LYS A 114 -5.18 -14.85 16.09
CA LYS A 114 -4.27 -13.77 16.48
C LYS A 114 -4.32 -12.64 15.47
N LYS A 115 -4.15 -11.40 15.93
CA LYS A 115 -3.95 -10.24 15.06
C LYS A 115 -2.57 -10.34 14.42
N VAL A 116 -2.52 -10.20 13.10
CA VAL A 116 -1.29 -10.26 12.32
C VAL A 116 -1.21 -9.07 11.37
N LEU A 117 0.00 -8.61 11.09
CA LEU A 117 0.29 -7.70 9.98
C LEU A 117 0.57 -8.55 8.74
N ILE A 118 -0.15 -8.27 7.66
CA ILE A 118 0.08 -8.88 6.35
C ILE A 118 0.83 -7.89 5.49
N LYS A 119 1.92 -8.33 4.88
CA LYS A 119 2.59 -7.62 3.79
C LYS A 119 2.31 -8.37 2.49
N TYR A 120 1.74 -7.67 1.51
CA TYR A 120 1.70 -8.17 0.14
C TYR A 120 3.05 -7.95 -0.53
N HIS A 121 3.62 -9.02 -1.07
CA HIS A 121 4.76 -8.99 -1.97
C HIS A 121 4.27 -9.57 -3.31
N GLY A 122 4.56 -8.92 -4.43
CA GLY A 122 3.96 -9.27 -5.74
C GLY A 122 4.01 -10.77 -6.08
N ILE A 123 3.13 -11.19 -7.01
CA ILE A 123 2.90 -12.60 -7.43
C ILE A 123 2.19 -13.42 -6.33
N GLY A 124 1.14 -12.88 -5.72
CA GLY A 124 0.30 -13.66 -4.78
C GLY A 124 1.01 -14.10 -3.49
N THR A 125 2.19 -13.57 -3.19
CA THR A 125 2.94 -13.89 -1.97
C THR A 125 2.53 -12.97 -0.81
N TYR A 126 2.16 -13.58 0.32
CA TYR A 126 1.75 -12.89 1.52
C TYR A 126 2.66 -13.24 2.69
N HIS A 127 3.37 -12.24 3.19
CA HIS A 127 4.14 -12.36 4.42
C HIS A 127 3.25 -12.09 5.62
N VAL A 128 3.31 -12.98 6.61
CA VAL A 128 2.49 -12.90 7.82
C VAL A 128 3.40 -12.61 9.01
N PHE A 129 3.15 -11.48 9.67
CA PHE A 129 3.88 -11.05 10.85
C PHE A 129 2.94 -11.00 12.07
N PRO A 130 2.90 -12.02 12.92
CA PRO A 130 2.29 -11.94 14.25
C PRO A 130 2.95 -10.89 15.15
N ASN A 131 2.23 -10.47 16.19
CA ASN A 131 2.73 -9.54 17.22
C ASN A 131 3.56 -10.21 18.32
N HIS A 132 3.74 -11.53 18.25
CA HIS A 132 4.58 -12.33 19.13
C HIS A 132 5.52 -13.20 18.28
N LYS A 133 6.64 -13.64 18.88
CA LYS A 133 7.56 -14.54 18.20
C LYS A 133 6.98 -15.95 18.21
N TYR A 134 6.83 -16.52 17.02
CA TYR A 134 6.49 -17.92 16.83
C TYR A 134 7.53 -18.52 15.90
N GLU A 135 8.17 -19.62 16.29
CA GLU A 135 9.18 -20.31 15.47
C GLU A 135 8.54 -21.15 14.35
N HIS A 136 7.59 -20.55 13.62
CA HIS A 136 6.87 -21.17 12.54
C HIS A 136 6.60 -20.16 11.42
N LYS A 137 6.76 -20.60 10.17
CA LYS A 137 6.59 -19.75 8.99
C LYS A 137 5.12 -19.75 8.56
N TYR A 138 4.39 -18.66 8.86
CA TYR A 138 2.99 -18.48 8.48
C TYR A 138 2.76 -17.80 7.11
N SER A 139 3.84 -17.32 6.48
CA SER A 139 3.85 -16.69 5.16
C SER A 139 3.58 -17.72 4.06
N TYR A 140 2.82 -17.34 3.04
CA TYR A 140 2.29 -18.26 2.01
C TYR A 140 2.24 -17.59 0.63
N THR A 141 2.16 -18.41 -0.42
CA THR A 141 1.91 -17.99 -1.81
C THR A 141 0.60 -18.62 -2.28
N VAL A 142 -0.21 -17.88 -3.04
CA VAL A 142 -1.51 -18.35 -3.55
C VAL A 142 -1.45 -18.77 -5.02
N LEU A 143 -0.44 -18.31 -5.75
CA LEU A 143 -0.19 -18.64 -7.15
C LEU A 143 1.07 -19.52 -7.20
N ASP A 144 0.88 -20.83 -7.34
CA ASP A 144 1.92 -21.77 -7.74
C ASP A 144 1.75 -22.10 -9.23
#